data_AF-A0A6L7JQR8-F1
#
_entry.id   AF-A0A6L7JQR8-F1
#
_cell.length_a   1.000
_cell.length_b   1.000
_cell.length_c   1.000
_cell.angle_alpha   90.00
_cell.angle_beta   90.00
_cell.angle_gamma   90.00
#
_symmetry.space_group_name_H-M   'P 1'
#
loop_
_entity.id
_entity.type
_entity.pdbx_description
1 polymer ?
#
loop_
_entity_poly.entity_id
_entity_poly.type
_entity_poly.pdbx_seq_one_letter_code
_entity_poly.pdbx_strand_id
1 'polypeptide(L)' 'MSGKCRVVLFNTAVKHSIPARSKINVILLPVEGDPDAGPHFWGLTAKTGGLLLVPAVGWP' A
#
# COMPACT_ATOMS: atom_id res chain seq x y z
N MET A 1 -6.15 -7.39 15.98
CA MET A 1 -6.60 -6.78 14.71
C MET A 1 -6.71 -7.88 13.66
N SER A 2 -7.87 -8.06 13.01
CA SER A 2 -8.06 -9.10 11.96
C SER A 2 -7.63 -8.60 10.58
N GLY A 3 -7.42 -9.50 9.61
CA GLY A 3 -7.07 -9.13 8.23
C GLY A 3 -8.08 -8.18 7.58
N LYS A 4 -9.38 -8.48 7.70
CA LYS A 4 -10.46 -7.59 7.22
C LYS A 4 -10.40 -6.20 7.86
N CYS A 5 -10.07 -6.11 9.15
CA CYS A 5 -9.94 -4.84 9.85
C CYS A 5 -8.76 -4.00 9.32
N ARG A 6 -7.64 -4.64 8.94
CA ARG A 6 -6.51 -3.94 8.29
C ARG A 6 -6.89 -3.32 6.96
N VAL A 7 -7.64 -4.05 6.13
CA VAL A 7 -8.12 -3.54 4.84
C VAL A 7 -9.03 -2.32 5.03
N VAL A 8 -9.95 -2.37 6.00
CA VAL A 8 -10.84 -1.23 6.32
C VAL A 8 -10.02 -0.02 6.79
N LEU A 9 -9.03 -0.24 7.65
CA LEU A 9 -8.15 0.81 8.16
C LEU A 9 -7.34 1.45 7.02
N PHE A 10 -6.74 0.63 6.15
CA PHE A 10 -6.00 1.09 4.98
C PHE A 10 -6.87 1.96 4.06
N ASN A 11 -8.06 1.49 3.70
CA ASN A 11 -8.95 2.24 2.80
C ASN A 11 -9.43 3.56 3.43
N THR A 12 -9.69 3.56 4.74
CA THR A 12 -10.04 4.76 5.49
C THR A 12 -8.89 5.76 5.46
N ALA A 13 -7.67 5.33 5.77
CA ALA A 13 -6.49 6.18 5.74
C ALA A 13 -6.27 6.78 4.34
N VAL A 14 -6.34 5.96 3.29
CA VAL A 14 -6.19 6.42 1.90
C VAL A 14 -7.20 7.51 1.55
N LYS A 15 -8.47 7.32 1.94
CA LYS A 15 -9.56 8.27 1.66
C LYS A 15 -9.35 9.61 2.37
N HIS A 16 -8.83 9.61 3.58
CA HIS A 16 -8.74 10.81 4.41
C HIS A 16 -7.39 11.54 4.34
N SER A 17 -6.31 10.83 4.02
CA SER A 17 -4.95 11.36 4.11
C SER A 17 -4.35 11.80 2.78
N ILE A 18 -4.94 11.42 1.63
CA ILE A 18 -4.35 11.68 0.32
C ILE A 18 -5.09 12.82 -0.38
N PRO A 19 -4.43 13.96 -0.64
CA PRO A 19 -5.01 15.05 -1.43
C PRO A 19 -5.32 14.61 -2.86
N ALA A 20 -6.37 15.18 -3.44
CA ALA A 20 -6.75 14.90 -4.82
C ALA A 20 -5.58 15.13 -5.79
N ARG A 21 -5.44 14.24 -6.78
CA ARG A 21 -4.40 14.26 -7.83
C ARG A 21 -2.96 14.07 -7.34
N SER A 22 -2.75 13.62 -6.11
CA SER A 22 -1.41 13.24 -5.63
C SER A 22 -0.95 11.95 -6.28
N LYS A 23 0.31 11.92 -6.75
CA LYS A 23 0.98 10.70 -7.21
C LYS A 23 1.66 10.00 -6.04
N ILE A 24 1.42 8.70 -5.86
CA ILE A 24 1.97 7.95 -4.74
C ILE A 24 2.86 6.82 -5.24
N ASN A 25 4.10 6.83 -4.80
CA ASN A 25 5.03 5.71 -4.97
C ASN A 25 5.20 5.00 -3.64
N VAL A 26 5.31 3.67 -3.66
CA VAL A 26 5.41 2.83 -2.47
C VAL A 26 6.62 1.91 -2.60
N ILE A 27 7.41 1.83 -1.53
CA ILE A 27 8.39 0.77 -1.32
C ILE A 27 7.80 -0.18 -0.28
N LEU A 28 7.37 -1.36 -0.71
CA LEU A 28 6.77 -2.36 0.16
C LEU A 28 7.86 -3.35 0.58
N LEU A 29 8.43 -3.13 1.75
CA LEU A 29 9.38 -4.06 2.36
C LEU A 29 8.72 -5.42 2.64
N PRO A 30 9.49 -6.51 2.70
CA PRO A 30 8.96 -7.82 3.09
C PRO A 30 8.18 -7.72 4.41
N VAL A 31 6.87 -7.93 4.33
CA VAL A 31 5.95 -7.93 5.49
C VAL A 31 5.37 -9.32 5.69
N GLU A 32 5.57 -9.86 6.88
CA GLU A 32 4.99 -11.13 7.29
C GLU A 32 3.63 -10.88 7.98
N GLY A 33 2.64 -11.74 7.69
CA GLY A 33 1.35 -11.71 8.39
C GLY A 33 0.26 -10.79 7.83
N ASP A 34 0.49 -10.10 6.70
CA ASP A 34 -0.57 -9.39 5.97
C ASP A 34 -0.62 -9.74 4.46
N PRO A 35 -1.32 -10.84 4.09
CA PRO A 35 -1.38 -11.30 2.70
C PRO A 35 -2.06 -10.29 1.75
N ASP A 36 -2.91 -9.41 2.28
CA ASP A 36 -3.65 -8.42 1.50
C ASP A 36 -2.84 -7.15 1.21
N ALA A 37 -1.70 -6.92 1.87
CA ALA A 37 -0.96 -5.66 1.75
C ALA A 37 -0.50 -5.39 0.31
N GLY A 38 0.13 -6.37 -0.34
CA GLY A 38 0.65 -6.24 -1.72
C GLY A 38 -0.39 -5.75 -2.72
N PRO A 39 -1.51 -6.46 -2.90
CA PRO A 39 -2.58 -6.05 -3.81
C PRO A 39 -3.14 -4.65 -3.52
N HIS A 40 -3.27 -4.26 -2.25
CA HIS A 40 -3.82 -2.95 -1.87
C HIS A 40 -2.87 -1.80 -2.20
N PHE A 41 -1.57 -1.95 -1.92
CA PHE A 41 -0.57 -0.94 -2.28
C PHE A 41 -0.36 -0.86 -3.80
N TRP A 42 -0.45 -1.98 -4.52
CA TRP A 42 -0.48 -1.96 -5.98
C TRP A 42 -1.68 -1.16 -6.50
N GLY A 43 -2.88 -1.43 -6.00
CA GLY A 43 -4.09 -0.71 -6.39
C GLY A 43 -4.00 0.79 -6.10
N LEU A 44 -3.39 1.19 -4.97
CA LEU A 44 -3.19 2.60 -4.62
C LEU A 44 -2.26 3.32 -5.60
N THR A 45 -1.09 2.72 -5.86
CA THR A 45 -0.09 3.29 -6.76
C THR A 45 -0.63 3.37 -8.19
N ALA A 46 -1.30 2.32 -8.67
CA ALA A 46 -1.95 2.32 -9.99
C ALA A 46 -3.03 3.42 -10.14
N LYS A 47 -3.89 3.61 -9.13
CA LYS A 47 -4.93 4.65 -9.14
C LYS A 47 -4.37 6.07 -9.13
N THR A 48 -3.17 6.26 -8.57
CA THR A 48 -2.52 7.57 -8.45
C THR A 48 -1.44 7.80 -9.52
N GLY A 49 -1.28 6.85 -10.46
CA GLY A 49 -0.27 6.93 -11.52
C GLY A 49 1.17 6.83 -11.01
N GLY A 50 1.36 6.17 -9.87
CA GLY A 50 2.65 5.92 -9.22
C GLY A 50 3.19 4.51 -9.40
N LEU A 51 4.25 4.21 -8.66
CA LEU A 51 5.02 2.97 -8.74
C LEU A 51 4.99 2.20 -7.43
N LEU A 52 4.89 0.88 -7.51
CA LEU A 52 5.17 -0.05 -6.42
C LEU A 52 6.54 -0.72 -6.65
N LEU A 53 7.41 -0.68 -5.64
CA LEU A 53 8.66 -1.43 -5.60
C LEU A 53 8.61 -2.41 -4.42
N VAL A 54 8.86 -3.69 -4.68
CA VAL A 54 8.94 -4.74 -3.66
C VAL A 54 10.38 -5.25 -3.66
N PRO A 55 11.26 -4.71 -2.80
CA PRO A 55 12.66 -5.07 -2.84
C PRO A 55 12.92 -6.41 -2.15
N ALA A 56 14.04 -7.05 -2.50
CA ALA A 56 14.55 -8.20 -1.79
C ALA A 56 15.07 -7.81 -0.38
N VAL A 57 15.24 -8.81 0.49
CA VAL A 57 15.65 -8.63 1.91
C VAL A 57 16.97 -7.85 2.09
N GLY A 58 17.87 -7.89 1.10
CA GLY A 58 19.18 -7.22 1.16
C GLY A 58 19.22 -5.80 0.60
N TRP A 59 18.09 -5.19 0.28
CA TRP A 59 18.01 -3.86 -0.34
C TRP A 59 18.33 -2.72 0.66
N PRO A 60 18.97 -1.61 0.22
CA PRO A 60 19.31 -1.27 -1.16
C PRO A 60 20.37 -2.16 -1.82
#